data_AF-A0A9D1SQT6-F1
#
_entry.id   AF-A0A9D1SQT6-F1
#
_cell.length_a   1.000
_cell.length_b   1.000
_cell.length_c   1.000
_cell.angle_alpha   90.00
_cell.angle_beta   90.00
_cell.angle_gamma   90.00
#
_symmetry.space_group_name_H-M   'P 1'
#
loop_
_entity.id
_entity.type
_entity.pdbx_description
1 polymer ?
#
loop_
_entity_poly.entity_id
_entity_poly.type
_entity_poly.pdbx_seq_one_letter_code
_entity_poly.pdbx_strand_id
1 'polypeptide(L)'
;MKINEIKNNNPNNKIKHSTKIAAMTGSAIGVTTAVTLISRGHGVKIPSTLKHPNGLVNILKNIELKEKDVIAIASSSIAGGLAGGLITDKKNAKAKVKEGIVQLIGNYIVPTIAVGGGIKLNKALNKKYNFPPITRPIQFLFGMTSLIAGVVAGNKISREMNKQMFKEDHYRKLTWKDWAVQFDNVCLVTSISNAGTQLAKMASRFIPFAHLAPGYQVGVKQADLNINA
;
A
#
# COMPACT_ATOMS: atom_id res chain seq x y z
N MET A 1 -1.68 33.48 24.46
CA MET A 1 -0.84 32.47 25.14
C MET A 1 -0.10 31.68 24.06
N LYS A 2 1.20 31.96 23.85
CA LYS A 2 2.04 31.25 22.85
C LYS A 2 2.48 29.92 23.48
N ILE A 3 2.01 28.81 22.93
CA ILE A 3 2.53 27.49 23.28
C ILE A 3 3.86 27.35 22.53
N ASN A 4 4.97 27.46 23.27
CA ASN A 4 6.28 27.14 22.75
C ASN A 4 6.33 25.63 22.47
N GLU A 5 6.39 25.26 21.18
CA GLU A 5 6.80 23.91 20.79
C GLU A 5 8.25 23.71 21.25
N ILE A 6 8.44 22.93 22.31
CA ILE A 6 9.75 22.38 22.65
C ILE A 6 10.07 21.34 21.55
N LYS A 7 10.76 21.78 20.49
CA LYS A 7 11.45 20.88 19.57
C LYS A 7 12.52 20.14 20.36
N ASN A 8 12.19 18.94 20.80
CA ASN A 8 13.14 18.01 21.40
C ASN A 8 14.08 17.48 20.30
N ASN A 9 15.08 18.30 19.93
CA ASN A 9 16.13 17.94 18.99
C ASN A 9 17.20 17.10 19.71
N ASN A 10 16.91 15.82 19.96
CA ASN A 10 17.95 14.88 20.35
C ASN A 10 18.70 14.39 19.08
N PRO A 11 19.98 14.75 18.86
CA PRO A 11 20.72 14.42 17.63
C PRO A 11 20.95 12.92 17.42
N ASN A 12 20.75 12.09 18.45
CA ASN A 12 20.87 10.63 18.38
C ASN A 12 19.68 9.91 17.74
N ASN A 13 18.59 10.62 17.38
CA ASN A 13 17.38 10.01 16.83
C ASN A 13 17.22 10.18 15.30
N LYS A 14 18.29 10.58 14.60
CA LYS A 14 18.22 10.78 13.15
C LYS A 14 18.34 9.43 12.43
N ILE A 15 17.32 9.06 11.67
CA ILE A 15 17.33 7.83 10.83
C ILE A 15 18.60 7.81 9.99
N LYS A 16 19.40 6.75 10.12
CA LYS A 16 20.65 6.59 9.38
C LYS A 16 20.38 6.60 7.88
N HIS A 17 21.27 7.26 7.13
CA HIS A 17 21.18 7.31 5.67
C HIS A 17 21.21 5.91 5.05
N SER A 18 22.03 5.01 5.61
CA SER A 18 22.09 3.60 5.22
C SER A 18 20.76 2.87 5.40
N THR A 19 19.99 3.19 6.45
CA THR A 19 18.65 2.62 6.68
C THR A 19 17.64 3.09 5.66
N LYS A 20 17.69 4.37 5.27
CA LYS A 20 16.82 4.90 4.20
C LYS A 20 17.09 4.20 2.87
N ILE A 21 18.38 4.07 2.50
CA ILE A 21 18.77 3.38 1.27
C ILE A 21 18.35 1.91 1.34
N ALA A 22 18.71 1.19 2.39
CA ALA A 22 18.42 -0.24 2.50
C ALA A 22 16.92 -0.53 2.50
N ALA A 23 16.11 0.28 3.19
CA ALA A 23 14.64 0.19 3.15
C ALA A 23 14.08 0.42 1.75
N MET A 24 14.55 1.46 1.04
CA MET A 24 14.09 1.77 -0.31
C MET A 24 14.51 0.67 -1.31
N THR A 25 15.77 0.22 -1.25
CA THR A 25 16.29 -0.86 -2.10
C THR A 25 15.57 -2.16 -1.84
N GLY A 26 15.34 -2.52 -0.58
CA GLY A 26 14.59 -3.72 -0.20
C GLY A 26 13.15 -3.66 -0.72
N SER A 27 12.48 -2.52 -0.57
CA SER A 27 11.14 -2.31 -1.13
C SER A 27 11.10 -2.42 -2.65
N ALA A 28 12.07 -1.83 -3.36
CA ALA A 28 12.20 -1.92 -4.81
C ALA A 28 12.45 -3.35 -5.31
N ILE A 29 13.29 -4.11 -4.60
CA ILE A 29 13.51 -5.55 -4.87
C ILE A 29 12.22 -6.33 -4.64
N GLY A 30 11.49 -6.05 -3.56
CA GLY A 30 10.20 -6.66 -3.25
C GLY A 30 9.17 -6.44 -4.35
N VAL A 31 8.96 -5.19 -4.76
CA VAL A 31 8.06 -4.82 -5.87
C VAL A 31 8.46 -5.50 -7.17
N THR A 32 9.75 -5.41 -7.53
CA THR A 32 10.26 -5.99 -8.79
C THR A 32 10.06 -7.50 -8.83
N THR A 33 10.33 -8.19 -7.72
CA THR A 33 10.10 -9.63 -7.56
C THR A 33 8.62 -9.96 -7.75
N ALA A 34 7.72 -9.25 -7.07
CA ALA A 34 6.27 -9.49 -7.17
C ALA A 34 5.77 -9.28 -8.60
N VAL A 35 6.11 -8.14 -9.22
CA VAL A 35 5.73 -7.83 -10.60
C VAL A 35 6.22 -8.92 -11.56
N THR A 36 7.46 -9.38 -11.38
CA THR A 36 8.04 -10.46 -12.21
C THR A 36 7.25 -11.76 -12.06
N LEU A 37 6.93 -12.18 -10.83
CA LEU A 37 6.17 -13.40 -10.58
C LEU A 37 4.72 -13.32 -11.10
N ILE A 38 4.05 -12.20 -10.87
CA ILE A 38 2.68 -11.93 -11.37
C ILE A 38 2.68 -11.97 -12.90
N SER A 39 3.67 -11.36 -13.53
CA SER A 39 3.79 -11.33 -15.00
C SER A 39 3.94 -12.73 -15.59
N ARG A 40 4.74 -13.61 -14.96
CA ARG A 40 4.81 -15.03 -15.34
C ARG A 40 3.46 -15.73 -15.19
N GLY A 41 2.78 -15.50 -14.07
CA GLY A 41 1.45 -16.07 -13.81
C GLY A 41 0.40 -15.62 -14.83
N HIS A 42 0.54 -14.41 -15.38
CA HIS A 42 -0.32 -13.87 -16.44
C HIS A 42 0.15 -14.22 -17.86
N GLY A 43 1.16 -15.08 -18.02
CA GLY A 43 1.65 -15.55 -19.32
C GLY A 43 2.50 -14.53 -20.09
N VAL A 44 2.95 -13.44 -19.44
CA VAL A 44 3.79 -12.41 -20.07
C VAL A 44 5.24 -12.88 -20.06
N LYS A 45 5.88 -12.90 -21.24
CA LYS A 45 7.30 -13.19 -21.39
C LYS A 45 8.11 -12.09 -20.70
N ILE A 46 8.92 -12.47 -19.71
CA ILE A 46 9.85 -11.54 -19.05
C ILE A 46 11.09 -11.39 -19.93
N PRO A 47 11.48 -10.16 -20.30
CA PRO A 47 12.76 -9.93 -20.96
C PRO A 47 13.91 -10.44 -20.08
N SER A 48 14.90 -11.08 -20.69
CA SER A 48 16.06 -11.70 -20.03
C SER A 48 16.91 -10.73 -19.20
N THR A 49 16.71 -9.42 -19.34
CA THR A 49 17.32 -8.37 -18.52
C THR A 49 16.27 -7.41 -17.97
N LEU A 50 15.98 -7.53 -16.66
CA LEU A 50 15.32 -6.50 -15.84
C LEU A 50 16.26 -5.31 -15.52
N LYS A 51 17.47 -5.27 -16.12
CA LYS A 51 18.53 -4.28 -15.86
C LYS A 51 18.18 -2.86 -16.33
N HIS A 52 17.19 -2.71 -17.20
CA HIS A 52 16.75 -1.40 -17.69
C HIS A 52 15.39 -1.01 -17.09
N PRO A 53 15.20 0.25 -16.64
CA PRO A 53 13.91 0.73 -16.12
C PRO A 53 12.77 0.56 -17.14
N ASN A 54 13.09 0.58 -18.43
CA ASN A 54 12.15 0.35 -19.53
C ASN A 54 11.59 -1.08 -19.55
N GLY A 55 12.30 -2.07 -18.99
CA GLY A 55 11.85 -3.46 -18.92
C GLY A 55 10.65 -3.64 -17.97
N LEU A 56 10.73 -3.05 -16.77
CA LEU A 56 9.62 -3.08 -15.81
C LEU A 56 8.40 -2.34 -16.35
N VAL A 57 8.62 -1.17 -16.96
CA VAL A 57 7.54 -0.40 -17.61
C VAL A 57 6.90 -1.21 -18.75
N ASN A 58 7.69 -1.89 -19.59
CA ASN A 58 7.17 -2.71 -20.68
C ASN A 58 6.39 -3.95 -20.20
N ILE A 59 6.83 -4.57 -19.11
CA ILE A 59 6.06 -5.63 -18.44
C ILE A 59 4.71 -5.05 -17.98
N LEU A 60 4.71 -3.92 -17.28
CA LEU A 60 3.51 -3.24 -16.78
C LEU A 60 2.57 -2.72 -17.88
N LYS A 61 3.02 -2.59 -19.13
CA LYS A 61 2.14 -2.26 -20.27
C LYS A 61 1.21 -3.41 -20.64
N ASN A 62 1.61 -4.65 -20.34
CA ASN A 62 0.97 -5.87 -20.85
C ASN A 62 0.19 -6.64 -19.77
N ILE A 63 0.08 -6.08 -18.56
CA ILE A 63 -0.66 -6.69 -17.45
C ILE A 63 -1.70 -5.71 -16.91
N GLU A 64 -2.92 -6.20 -16.76
CA GLU A 64 -3.95 -5.56 -15.96
C GLU A 64 -3.90 -6.17 -14.56
N LEU A 65 -3.49 -5.38 -13.57
CA LEU A 65 -3.37 -5.83 -12.19
C LEU A 65 -4.76 -5.95 -11.56
N LYS A 66 -5.00 -7.07 -10.88
CA LYS A 66 -6.21 -7.35 -10.10
C LYS A 66 -5.95 -7.13 -8.61
N GLU A 67 -7.02 -7.18 -7.81
CA GLU A 67 -6.98 -7.07 -6.35
C GLU A 67 -5.85 -7.90 -5.70
N LYS A 68 -5.74 -9.19 -6.09
CA LYS A 68 -4.73 -10.11 -5.55
C LYS A 68 -3.30 -9.69 -5.91
N ASP A 69 -3.11 -9.15 -7.11
CA ASP A 69 -1.81 -8.71 -7.59
C ASP A 69 -1.34 -7.47 -6.83
N VAL A 70 -2.26 -6.55 -6.55
CA VAL A 70 -1.99 -5.35 -5.74
C VAL A 70 -1.60 -5.74 -4.32
N ILE A 71 -2.36 -6.64 -3.68
CA ILE A 71 -2.02 -7.14 -2.35
C ILE A 71 -0.65 -7.84 -2.34
N ALA A 72 -0.34 -8.63 -3.36
CA ALA A 72 0.97 -9.30 -3.48
C ALA A 72 2.11 -8.29 -3.63
N ILE A 73 1.95 -7.27 -4.47
CA ILE A 73 2.94 -6.20 -4.64
C ILE A 73 3.14 -5.42 -3.34
N ALA A 74 2.06 -5.07 -2.64
CA ALA A 74 2.12 -4.40 -1.35
C ALA A 74 2.87 -5.24 -0.31
N SER A 75 2.49 -6.52 -0.20
CA SER A 75 3.09 -7.46 0.74
C SER A 75 4.59 -7.63 0.48
N SER A 76 4.99 -7.84 -0.78
CA SER A 76 6.41 -8.00 -1.13
C SER A 76 7.20 -6.71 -0.93
N SER A 77 6.62 -5.54 -1.22
CA SER A 77 7.25 -4.26 -0.94
C SER A 77 7.49 -4.04 0.56
N ILE A 78 6.46 -4.29 1.38
CA ILE A 78 6.53 -4.16 2.85
C ILE A 78 7.56 -5.14 3.41
N ALA A 79 7.52 -6.40 2.98
CA ALA A 79 8.48 -7.41 3.41
C ALA A 79 9.92 -7.06 3.01
N GLY A 80 10.13 -6.60 1.77
CA GLY A 80 11.43 -6.18 1.28
C GLY A 80 11.97 -4.95 2.01
N GLY A 81 11.13 -3.94 2.21
CA GLY A 81 11.50 -2.73 2.96
C GLY A 81 11.78 -3.00 4.43
N LEU A 82 10.99 -3.88 5.07
CA LEU A 82 11.25 -4.39 6.41
C LEU A 82 12.61 -5.08 6.49
N ALA A 83 12.88 -6.04 5.59
CA ALA A 83 14.15 -6.77 5.56
C ALA A 83 15.34 -5.82 5.39
N GLY A 84 15.27 -4.87 4.45
CA GLY A 84 16.30 -3.85 4.24
C GLY A 84 16.51 -2.94 5.46
N GLY A 85 15.42 -2.50 6.09
CA GLY A 85 15.47 -1.72 7.32
C GLY A 85 16.11 -2.48 8.48
N LEU A 86 15.78 -3.77 8.64
CA LEU A 86 16.32 -4.62 9.70
C LEU A 86 17.81 -4.92 9.55
N ILE A 87 18.33 -5.02 8.32
CA ILE A 87 19.77 -5.24 8.10
C ILE A 87 20.61 -4.10 8.71
N THR A 88 20.10 -2.87 8.64
CA THR A 88 20.85 -1.67 9.03
C THR A 88 20.43 -1.08 10.38
N ASP A 89 19.25 -1.45 10.88
CA ASP A 89 18.63 -0.90 12.09
C ASP A 89 17.81 -1.95 12.85
N LYS A 90 18.50 -2.96 13.37
CA LYS A 90 17.90 -4.03 14.21
C LYS A 90 17.30 -3.50 15.51
N LYS A 91 17.81 -2.39 16.04
CA LYS A 91 17.36 -1.82 17.33
C LYS A 91 15.89 -1.41 17.30
N ASN A 92 15.40 -0.98 16.13
CA ASN A 92 14.01 -0.59 15.93
C ASN A 92 13.12 -1.72 15.35
N ALA A 93 13.56 -2.98 15.42
CA ALA A 93 12.86 -4.10 14.77
C ALA A 93 11.37 -4.20 15.13
N LYS A 94 11.03 -4.07 16.42
CA LYS A 94 9.64 -4.13 16.89
C LYS A 94 8.76 -3.04 16.25
N ALA A 95 9.27 -1.81 16.17
CA ALA A 95 8.54 -0.69 15.57
C ALA A 95 8.34 -0.89 14.06
N LYS A 96 9.35 -1.41 13.36
CA LYS A 96 9.26 -1.71 11.92
C LYS A 96 8.27 -2.83 11.64
N VAL A 97 8.33 -3.93 12.39
CA VAL A 97 7.38 -5.07 12.24
C VAL A 97 5.95 -4.60 12.50
N LYS A 98 5.74 -3.81 13.57
CA LYS A 98 4.45 -3.20 13.87
C LYS A 98 3.91 -2.37 12.71
N GLU A 99 4.73 -1.45 12.20
CA GLU A 99 4.35 -0.62 11.05
C GLU A 99 4.03 -1.47 9.82
N GLY A 100 4.83 -2.51 9.55
CA GLY A 100 4.59 -3.43 8.44
C GLY A 100 3.24 -4.12 8.51
N ILE A 101 2.88 -4.63 9.69
CA ILE A 101 1.59 -5.28 9.95
C ILE A 101 0.43 -4.29 9.80
N VAL A 102 0.55 -3.09 10.38
CA VAL A 102 -0.47 -2.03 10.32
C VAL A 102 -0.70 -1.56 8.89
N GLN A 103 0.37 -1.29 8.14
CA GLN A 103 0.27 -0.88 6.75
C GLN A 103 -0.35 -1.98 5.90
N LEU A 104 0.14 -3.21 6.02
CA LEU A 104 -0.34 -4.33 5.21
C LEU A 104 -1.84 -4.55 5.41
N ILE A 105 -2.31 -4.64 6.66
CA ILE A 105 -3.70 -4.97 6.94
C ILE A 105 -4.61 -3.76 6.75
N GLY A 106 -4.30 -2.65 7.41
CA GLY A 106 -5.19 -1.49 7.47
C GLY A 106 -5.20 -0.63 6.22
N ASN A 107 -4.06 -0.53 5.53
CA ASN A 107 -3.93 0.37 4.37
C ASN A 107 -4.06 -0.37 3.03
N TYR A 108 -3.75 -1.66 2.96
CA TYR A 108 -3.75 -2.40 1.71
C TYR A 108 -4.81 -3.50 1.64
N ILE A 109 -4.77 -4.49 2.54
CA ILE A 109 -5.68 -5.64 2.48
C ILE A 109 -7.15 -5.21 2.64
N VAL A 110 -7.48 -4.51 3.73
CA VAL A 110 -8.87 -4.14 4.02
C VAL A 110 -9.44 -3.20 2.95
N PRO A 111 -8.75 -2.10 2.55
CA PRO A 111 -9.24 -1.22 1.49
C PRO A 111 -9.36 -1.92 0.13
N THR A 112 -8.39 -2.75 -0.27
CA THR A 112 -8.42 -3.48 -1.55
C THR A 112 -9.58 -4.47 -1.62
N ILE A 113 -9.80 -5.25 -0.55
CA ILE A 113 -10.94 -6.19 -0.49
C ILE A 113 -12.26 -5.43 -0.53
N ALA A 114 -12.36 -4.29 0.16
CA ALA A 114 -13.57 -3.46 0.14
C ALA A 114 -13.88 -2.97 -1.28
N VAL A 115 -12.89 -2.45 -2.02
CA VAL A 115 -13.03 -2.07 -3.44
C VAL A 115 -13.59 -3.22 -4.28
N GLY A 116 -12.98 -4.40 -4.17
CA GLY A 116 -13.43 -5.59 -4.88
C GLY A 116 -14.85 -6.00 -4.53
N GLY A 117 -15.19 -5.93 -3.24
CA GLY A 117 -16.53 -6.16 -2.71
C GLY A 117 -17.57 -5.20 -3.27
N GLY A 118 -17.27 -3.90 -3.32
CA GLY A 118 -18.16 -2.87 -3.88
C GLY A 118 -18.47 -3.08 -5.34
N ILE A 119 -17.45 -3.39 -6.13
CA ILE A 119 -17.58 -3.67 -7.57
C ILE A 119 -18.42 -4.93 -7.80
N LYS A 120 -18.19 -5.99 -7.01
CA LYS A 120 -19.01 -7.22 -7.04
C LYS A 120 -20.45 -6.97 -6.59
N LEU A 121 -20.65 -6.09 -5.61
CA LEU A 121 -21.98 -5.70 -5.15
C LEU A 121 -22.79 -5.02 -6.26
N ASN A 122 -22.20 -4.09 -7.01
CA ASN A 122 -22.87 -3.50 -8.19
C ASN A 122 -23.32 -4.58 -9.18
N LYS A 123 -22.42 -5.51 -9.53
CA LYS A 123 -22.74 -6.62 -10.45
C LYS A 123 -23.86 -7.52 -9.91
N ALA A 124 -23.86 -7.80 -8.60
CA ALA A 124 -24.89 -8.62 -7.95
C ALA A 124 -26.26 -7.91 -7.93
N LEU A 125 -26.28 -6.61 -7.61
CA LEU A 125 -27.50 -5.79 -7.62
C LEU A 125 -28.07 -5.70 -9.04
N ASN A 126 -27.23 -5.43 -10.04
CA ASN A 126 -27.65 -5.42 -11.43
C ASN A 126 -28.21 -6.78 -11.86
N LYS A 127 -27.55 -7.89 -11.52
CA LYS A 127 -28.05 -9.23 -11.86
C LYS A 127 -29.41 -9.54 -11.22
N LYS A 128 -29.66 -9.07 -9.99
CA LYS A 128 -30.87 -9.39 -9.23
C LYS A 128 -32.04 -8.45 -9.52
N TYR A 129 -31.76 -7.17 -9.76
CA TYR A 129 -32.76 -6.10 -9.84
C TYR A 129 -32.70 -5.30 -11.15
N ASN A 130 -31.80 -5.66 -12.07
CA ASN A 130 -31.47 -4.90 -13.28
C ASN A 130 -31.02 -3.44 -13.00
N PHE A 131 -30.63 -3.14 -11.76
CA PHE A 131 -30.23 -1.82 -11.30
C PHE A 131 -29.26 -1.92 -10.11
N PRO A 132 -28.27 -1.02 -9.98
CA PRO A 132 -27.88 0.02 -10.94
C PRO A 132 -27.15 -0.56 -12.16
N PRO A 133 -27.07 0.15 -13.31
CA PRO A 133 -26.42 -0.39 -14.51
C PRO A 133 -24.90 -0.55 -14.36
N ILE A 134 -24.34 -1.54 -15.06
CA ILE A 134 -22.89 -1.83 -15.05
C ILE A 134 -22.18 -0.91 -16.06
N THR A 135 -22.09 0.37 -15.73
CA THR A 135 -21.32 1.36 -16.49
C THR A 135 -20.02 1.71 -15.76
N ARG A 136 -19.00 2.18 -16.50
CA ARG A 136 -17.70 2.57 -15.89
C ARG A 136 -17.84 3.61 -14.77
N PRO A 137 -18.65 4.69 -14.92
CA PRO A 137 -18.84 5.67 -13.83
C PRO A 137 -19.48 5.05 -12.59
N ILE A 138 -20.45 4.14 -12.76
CA ILE A 138 -21.13 3.51 -11.62
C ILE A 138 -20.20 2.49 -10.95
N GLN A 139 -19.46 1.70 -11.73
CA GLN A 139 -18.41 0.81 -11.20
C GLN A 139 -17.36 1.59 -10.41
N PHE A 140 -16.93 2.75 -10.93
CA PHE A 140 -16.02 3.64 -10.24
C PHE A 140 -16.62 4.19 -8.94
N LEU A 141 -17.88 4.63 -8.95
CA LEU A 141 -18.57 5.12 -7.76
C LEU A 141 -18.69 4.05 -6.67
N PHE A 142 -19.08 2.81 -7.04
CA PHE A 142 -19.12 1.70 -6.11
C PHE A 142 -17.73 1.36 -5.57
N GLY A 143 -16.71 1.30 -6.44
CA GLY A 143 -15.33 1.05 -6.04
C GLY A 143 -14.80 2.12 -5.08
N MET A 144 -15.03 3.41 -5.38
CA MET A 144 -14.59 4.53 -4.53
C MET A 144 -15.34 4.60 -3.21
N THR A 145 -16.65 4.36 -3.22
CA THR A 145 -17.46 4.34 -1.98
C THR A 145 -17.01 3.22 -1.07
N SER A 146 -16.76 2.03 -1.63
CA SER A 146 -16.23 0.92 -0.85
C SER A 146 -14.77 1.11 -0.45
N LEU A 147 -13.96 1.81 -1.24
CA LEU A 147 -12.62 2.25 -0.83
C LEU A 147 -12.72 3.11 0.44
N ILE A 148 -13.54 4.17 0.43
CA ILE A 148 -13.75 5.06 1.59
C ILE A 148 -14.15 4.24 2.82
N ALA A 149 -15.13 3.35 2.68
CA ALA A 149 -15.57 2.49 3.77
C ALA A 149 -14.42 1.57 4.26
N GLY A 150 -13.66 1.00 3.33
CA GLY A 150 -12.49 0.18 3.61
C GLY A 150 -11.37 0.94 4.33
N VAL A 151 -11.11 2.20 3.98
CA VAL A 151 -10.16 3.07 4.68
C VAL A 151 -10.57 3.28 6.13
N VAL A 152 -11.85 3.60 6.35
CA VAL A 152 -12.38 3.84 7.70
C VAL A 152 -12.31 2.56 8.54
N ALA A 153 -12.73 1.43 7.98
CA ALA A 153 -12.64 0.12 8.62
C ALA A 153 -11.19 -0.29 8.90
N GLY A 154 -10.30 -0.12 7.92
CA GLY A 154 -8.88 -0.42 8.01
C GLY A 154 -8.20 0.37 9.10
N ASN A 155 -8.50 1.66 9.23
CA ASN A 155 -8.01 2.48 10.34
C ASN A 155 -8.51 1.99 11.71
N LYS A 156 -9.77 1.58 11.81
CA LYS A 156 -10.32 1.00 13.05
C LYS A 156 -9.63 -0.32 13.41
N ILE A 157 -9.39 -1.18 12.42
CA ILE A 157 -8.68 -2.46 12.59
C ILE A 157 -7.22 -2.22 12.99
N SER A 158 -6.51 -1.32 12.31
CA SER A 158 -5.14 -0.91 12.67
C SER A 158 -5.05 -0.40 14.10
N ARG A 159 -6.04 0.39 14.55
CA ARG A 159 -6.12 0.85 15.94
C ARG A 159 -6.29 -0.32 16.90
N GLU A 160 -7.18 -1.24 16.60
CA GLU A 160 -7.41 -2.40 17.45
C GLU A 160 -6.17 -3.30 17.54
N MET A 161 -5.49 -3.52 16.42
CA MET A 161 -4.21 -4.24 16.40
C MET A 161 -3.13 -3.50 17.21
N ASN A 162 -3.07 -2.16 17.11
CA ASN A 162 -2.17 -1.35 17.93
C ASN A 162 -2.46 -1.48 19.43
N LYS A 163 -3.73 -1.50 19.84
CA LYS A 163 -4.15 -1.72 21.22
C LYS A 163 -3.85 -3.13 21.70
N GLN A 164 -4.28 -4.15 20.96
CA GLN A 164 -4.22 -5.56 21.39
C GLN A 164 -2.80 -6.15 21.27
N MET A 165 -2.12 -5.90 20.14
CA MET A 165 -0.80 -6.51 19.88
C MET A 165 0.35 -5.67 20.41
N PHE A 166 0.17 -4.35 20.55
CA PHE A 166 1.26 -3.43 20.87
C PHE A 166 1.03 -2.56 22.11
N LYS A 167 -0.13 -2.67 22.79
CA LYS A 167 -0.48 -1.96 24.04
C LYS A 167 -0.29 -0.43 23.98
N GLU A 168 -0.45 0.16 22.80
CA GLU A 168 -0.34 1.61 22.60
C GLU A 168 -1.68 2.19 22.20
N ASP A 169 -2.13 3.23 22.90
CA ASP A 169 -3.43 3.85 22.70
C ASP A 169 -3.28 5.26 22.10
N HIS A 170 -2.71 5.35 20.90
CA HIS A 170 -2.57 6.62 20.20
C HIS A 170 -3.75 6.83 19.23
N TYR A 171 -4.63 7.76 19.61
CA TYR A 171 -5.69 8.26 18.76
C TYR A 171 -5.10 9.20 17.70
N ARG A 172 -5.29 8.88 16.42
CA ARG A 172 -4.98 9.79 15.31
C ARG A 172 -6.18 9.90 14.38
N LYS A 173 -6.67 11.12 14.16
CA LYS A 173 -7.66 11.41 13.12
C LYS A 173 -7.06 11.15 11.74
N LEU A 174 -7.86 10.61 10.82
CA LEU A 174 -7.55 10.52 9.40
C LEU A 174 -7.10 11.90 8.88
N THR A 175 -5.89 11.97 8.37
CA THR A 175 -5.28 13.18 7.78
C THR A 175 -5.17 13.03 6.27
N TRP A 176 -4.96 14.14 5.55
CA TRP A 176 -4.73 14.13 4.10
C TRP A 176 -3.52 13.25 3.70
N LYS A 177 -2.56 13.05 4.62
CA LYS A 177 -1.41 12.15 4.42
C LYS A 177 -1.84 10.69 4.30
N ASP A 178 -2.90 10.28 5.00
CA ASP A 178 -3.44 8.92 4.93
C ASP A 178 -4.12 8.67 3.57
N TRP A 179 -4.67 9.72 2.94
CA TRP A 179 -5.14 9.68 1.57
C TRP A 179 -4.01 9.58 0.54
N ALA A 180 -2.85 10.17 0.81
CA ALA A 180 -1.67 9.99 -0.05
C ALA A 180 -1.16 8.54 -0.02
N VAL A 181 -1.31 7.84 1.12
CA VAL A 181 -1.00 6.40 1.27
C VAL A 181 -2.04 5.51 0.55
N GLN A 182 -3.22 6.05 0.22
CA GLN A 182 -4.31 5.35 -0.47
C GLN A 182 -4.30 5.53 -2.00
N PHE A 183 -3.32 6.27 -2.53
CA PHE A 183 -3.30 6.64 -3.95
C PHE A 183 -3.25 5.42 -4.88
N ASP A 184 -2.53 4.38 -4.50
CA ASP A 184 -2.48 3.12 -5.23
C ASP A 184 -3.84 2.39 -5.24
N ASN A 185 -4.60 2.43 -4.15
CA ASN A 185 -5.96 1.89 -4.11
C ASN A 185 -6.91 2.67 -5.04
N VAL A 186 -6.71 3.99 -5.18
CA VAL A 186 -7.46 4.80 -6.18
C VAL A 186 -7.05 4.39 -7.61
N CYS A 187 -5.78 4.13 -7.87
CA CYS A 187 -5.33 3.56 -9.14
C CYS A 187 -5.95 2.19 -9.39
N LEU A 188 -6.09 1.35 -8.36
CA LEU A 188 -6.76 0.05 -8.45
C LEU A 188 -8.24 0.21 -8.81
N VAL A 189 -9.00 1.05 -8.09
CA VAL A 189 -10.40 1.34 -8.41
C VAL A 189 -10.54 1.83 -9.84
N THR A 190 -9.68 2.76 -10.25
CA THR A 190 -9.66 3.32 -11.60
C THR A 190 -9.40 2.25 -12.64
N SER A 191 -8.43 1.35 -12.39
CA SER A 191 -8.08 0.24 -13.28
C SER A 191 -9.24 -0.73 -13.46
N ILE A 192 -9.80 -1.24 -12.37
CA ILE A 192 -10.88 -2.24 -12.43
C ILE A 192 -12.14 -1.63 -13.08
N SER A 193 -12.49 -0.39 -12.71
CA SER A 193 -13.72 0.26 -13.18
C SER A 193 -13.65 0.69 -14.65
N ASN A 194 -12.43 0.86 -15.20
CA ASN A 194 -12.20 1.27 -16.57
C ASN A 194 -11.46 0.20 -17.39
N ALA A 195 -11.59 -1.08 -17.03
CA ALA A 195 -10.91 -2.19 -17.70
C ALA A 195 -11.00 -2.11 -19.23
N GLY A 196 -9.91 -2.44 -19.92
CA GLY A 196 -9.79 -2.33 -21.38
C GLY A 196 -9.51 -0.92 -21.92
N THR A 197 -9.48 0.13 -21.08
CA THR A 197 -9.14 1.50 -21.53
C THR A 197 -7.67 1.86 -21.32
N GLN A 198 -7.20 2.91 -22.00
CA GLN A 198 -5.86 3.47 -21.78
C GLN A 198 -5.71 4.04 -20.36
N LEU A 199 -6.78 4.56 -19.76
CA LEU A 199 -6.79 5.03 -18.37
C LEU A 199 -6.52 3.88 -17.39
N ALA A 200 -7.15 2.72 -17.57
CA ALA A 200 -6.89 1.55 -16.72
C ALA A 200 -5.47 1.01 -16.86
N LYS A 201 -4.95 0.98 -18.10
CA LYS A 201 -3.55 0.62 -18.36
C LYS A 201 -2.58 1.60 -17.70
N MET A 202 -2.88 2.90 -17.75
CA MET A 202 -2.06 3.93 -17.10
C MET A 202 -2.10 3.78 -15.57
N ALA A 203 -3.28 3.66 -14.97
CA ALA A 203 -3.45 3.47 -13.53
C ALA A 203 -2.71 2.23 -13.04
N SER A 204 -2.84 1.09 -13.74
CA SER A 204 -2.14 -0.17 -13.40
C SER A 204 -0.63 -0.03 -13.41
N ARG A 205 -0.05 0.80 -14.29
CA ARG A 205 1.39 1.02 -14.37
C ARG A 205 1.94 1.78 -13.16
N PHE A 206 1.15 2.64 -12.54
CA PHE A 206 1.58 3.44 -11.39
C PHE A 206 1.49 2.69 -10.07
N ILE A 207 0.62 1.67 -9.98
CA ILE A 207 0.41 0.88 -8.75
C ILE A 207 1.73 0.36 -8.16
N PRO A 208 2.63 -0.32 -8.90
CA PRO A 208 3.87 -0.84 -8.32
C PRO A 208 4.80 0.23 -7.76
N PHE A 209 4.85 1.40 -8.40
CA PHE A 209 5.69 2.51 -7.94
C PHE A 209 5.15 3.15 -6.67
N ALA A 210 3.83 3.32 -6.58
CA ALA A 210 3.18 3.82 -5.37
C ALA A 210 3.45 2.88 -4.17
N HIS A 211 3.54 1.57 -4.42
CA HIS A 211 3.88 0.58 -3.40
C HIS A 211 5.33 0.62 -2.92
N LEU A 212 6.23 1.41 -3.51
CA LEU A 212 7.57 1.60 -2.94
C LEU A 212 7.52 2.39 -1.61
N ALA A 213 6.58 3.33 -1.51
CA ALA A 213 6.42 4.18 -0.34
C ALA A 213 6.13 3.40 0.96
N PRO A 214 5.16 2.47 1.02
CA PRO A 214 4.90 1.72 2.26
C PRO A 214 6.09 0.86 2.69
N GLY A 215 6.74 0.15 1.77
CA GLY A 215 7.94 -0.62 2.08
C GLY A 215 9.05 0.25 2.66
N TYR A 216 9.31 1.41 2.05
CA TYR A 216 10.22 2.39 2.60
C TYR A 216 9.83 2.85 4.02
N GLN A 217 8.57 3.25 4.22
CA GLN A 217 8.08 3.74 5.52
C GLN A 217 8.25 2.71 6.64
N VAL A 218 7.95 1.45 6.35
CA VAL A 218 8.16 0.32 7.26
C VAL A 218 9.65 0.17 7.59
N GLY A 219 10.51 0.19 6.59
CA GLY A 219 11.95 0.01 6.79
C GLY A 219 12.63 1.16 7.55
N VAL A 220 12.11 2.38 7.48
CA VAL A 220 12.67 3.54 8.21
C VAL A 220 11.99 3.83 9.54
N LYS A 221 10.94 3.09 9.91
CA LYS A 221 10.23 3.30 11.18
C LYS A 221 11.17 3.15 12.38
N GLN A 222 11.08 4.08 13.32
CA GLN A 222 11.77 4.05 14.61
C GLN A 222 10.75 3.86 15.73
N ALA A 223 11.19 3.34 16.87
CA ALA A 223 10.38 3.33 18.08
C ALA A 223 10.16 4.77 18.56
N ASP A 224 8.93 5.13 18.92
CA ASP A 224 8.66 6.39 19.59
C ASP A 224 9.27 6.29 21.01
N LEU A 225 10.31 7.08 21.29
CA LEU A 225 11.07 7.04 22.54
C LEU A 225 10.32 7.60 23.77
N ASN A 226 9.00 7.76 23.71
CA ASN A 226 8.17 8.25 24.83
C ASN A 226 7.34 7.15 25.50
N ILE A 227 7.85 5.91 25.55
CA ILE A 227 7.31 4.87 26.44
C ILE A 227 8.33 4.64 27.55
N ASN A 228 8.35 5.58 28.50
CA ASN A 228 8.75 5.43 29.91
C ASN A 228 8.72 6.82 30.57
N ALA A 229 7.53 7.23 31.01
CA ALA A 229 7.29 8.07 32.18
C ALA A 229 5.84 7.87 32.61
#